data_AF-A0AAW0UHF0-F1
#
_entry.id   AF-A0AAW0UHF0-F1
#
_cell.length_a   1.000
_cell.length_b   1.000
_cell.length_c   1.000
_cell.angle_alpha   90.00
_cell.angle_beta   90.00
_cell.angle_gamma   90.00
#
_symmetry.space_group_name_H-M   'P 1'
#
loop_
_entity.id
_entity.type
_entity.pdbx_description
1 polymer ?
#
loop_
_entity_poly.entity_id
_entity_poly.type
_entity_poly.pdbx_seq_one_letter_code
_entity_poly.pdbx_strand_id
1 'polypeptide(L)'
;MNTRERYYLEYRNDNTRERRIISLKDNEVIVGRRELQSAHISRNHAAFKWQGESWTVTCIGQNSMVLDGKVLARNIEYPLSLESKIRFTERDVNVYKLRVSSWKGVRESGSTSTESHKKLRQESESSTEEGGVKHEYNELEQQLRGSEAIQAQLKEERDHMHQSLQQQQMLLEEKYKQNRAQLEEQFQNGALAQQAMLEEKEALAQKLHEEIAKLQTELEGERKVLEDRLRQEEERNKVLQEKENELRRLAEEKASLEEQQKAERQRLQQQLQDIESHQEELRQQVEDKNSAIQVKEAEYQLAEEERQRLQEALAQERLTREEEKFKMQEELMLTKAQEQRALKETLDALEGEKQKLMADLASSAMVSSEAKKEVVESVSHVLEDEFQCAICNELFINAVLLSCSHTFCKYCIDRWKKNKKECPNCRLPITSESKSLVVDNFIEKIVPTLSEEMKKKRTQIVAERNAEMKAAEEAAAAAAAAAAAASRGNRGRGGRGRNNRGRGGQRG
;
A
#
# COMPACT_ATOMS: atom_id res chain seq x y z
N MET A 1 68.24 -1.60 46.98
CA MET A 1 68.32 -0.27 46.31
C MET A 1 67.01 -0.05 45.57
N ASN A 2 66.17 0.91 45.96
CA ASN A 2 64.93 1.17 45.19
C ASN A 2 65.19 2.21 44.10
N THR A 3 65.33 1.75 42.87
CA THR A 3 65.15 2.59 41.67
C THR A 3 63.69 3.00 41.60
N ARG A 4 63.36 4.20 42.11
CA ARG A 4 62.05 4.80 41.88
C ARG A 4 61.96 5.23 40.43
N GLU A 5 61.06 4.61 39.68
CA GLU A 5 60.65 5.09 38.37
C GLU A 5 59.83 6.38 38.53
N ARG A 6 59.98 7.29 37.58
CA ARG A 6 59.19 8.52 37.45
C ARG A 6 58.63 8.62 36.05
N TYR A 7 57.31 8.60 35.97
CA TYR A 7 56.57 8.79 34.74
C TYR A 7 56.38 10.29 34.46
N TYR A 8 56.37 10.66 33.19
CA TYR A 8 56.13 12.04 32.76
C TYR A 8 55.57 12.08 31.34
N LEU A 9 54.79 13.12 31.04
CA LEU A 9 54.40 13.47 29.68
C LEU A 9 55.44 14.42 29.11
N GLU A 10 55.97 14.11 27.93
CA GLU A 10 56.91 14.93 27.17
C GLU A 10 56.25 15.44 25.89
N TYR A 11 56.25 16.75 25.71
CA TYR A 11 56.10 17.41 24.40
C TYR A 11 57.46 17.93 23.95
N ARG A 12 57.75 17.76 22.67
CA ARG A 12 58.96 18.25 22.02
C ARG A 12 58.61 18.75 20.62
N ASN A 13 59.03 19.97 20.31
CA ASN A 13 58.92 20.58 19.00
C ASN A 13 60.31 20.67 18.37
N ASP A 14 60.56 19.86 17.34
CA ASP A 14 61.87 19.81 16.69
C ASP A 14 62.20 21.08 15.87
N ASN A 15 61.19 21.86 15.49
CA ASN A 15 61.38 23.11 14.74
C ASN A 15 61.71 24.30 15.67
N THR A 16 61.05 24.41 16.82
CA THR A 16 61.28 25.53 17.78
C THR A 16 62.26 25.18 18.91
N ARG A 17 62.67 23.91 19.02
CA ARG A 17 63.40 23.33 20.16
C ARG A 17 62.65 23.42 21.51
N GLU A 18 61.37 23.77 21.50
CA GLU A 18 60.56 23.82 22.72
C GLU A 18 60.36 22.39 23.28
N ARG A 19 60.58 22.24 24.58
CA ARG A 19 60.37 20.98 25.32
C ARG A 19 59.57 21.27 26.58
N ARG A 20 58.44 20.57 26.77
CA ARG A 20 57.61 20.66 27.97
C ARG A 20 57.54 19.29 28.64
N ILE A 21 57.66 19.26 29.96
CA ILE A 21 57.63 18.03 30.77
C ILE A 21 56.61 18.21 31.88
N ILE A 22 55.64 17.30 31.96
CA ILE A 22 54.63 17.25 33.03
C ILE A 22 54.87 15.96 33.81
N SER A 23 55.38 16.06 35.04
CA SER A 23 55.70 14.90 35.87
C SER A 23 54.44 14.28 36.47
N LEU A 24 54.27 12.97 36.28
CA LEU A 24 53.23 12.19 36.95
C LEU A 24 53.82 11.66 38.27
N LYS A 25 53.59 12.39 39.37
CA LYS A 25 54.26 12.17 40.67
C LYS A 25 53.42 11.39 41.68
N ASP A 26 52.10 11.49 41.56
CA ASP A 26 51.10 11.02 42.53
C ASP A 26 50.11 10.09 41.82
N ASN A 27 49.39 9.24 42.55
CA ASN A 27 48.53 8.20 41.95
C ASN A 27 47.41 8.74 41.05
N GLU A 28 47.01 10.01 41.21
CA GLU A 28 46.16 10.74 40.28
C GLU A 28 46.76 12.14 40.02
N VAL A 29 46.87 12.53 38.76
CA VAL A 29 47.37 13.84 38.32
C VAL A 29 46.41 14.45 37.31
N ILE A 30 45.82 15.59 37.68
CA ILE A 30 44.96 16.37 36.80
C ILE A 30 45.80 17.37 36.01
N VAL A 31 45.59 17.41 34.70
CA VAL A 31 46.30 18.29 33.75
C VAL A 31 45.28 19.17 33.02
N GLY A 32 45.60 20.45 32.85
CA GLY A 32 44.77 21.37 32.08
C GLY A 32 45.50 22.66 31.71
N ARG A 33 44.75 23.78 31.76
CA ARG A 33 45.21 25.08 31.25
C ARG A 33 46.49 25.60 31.92
N ARG A 34 46.71 25.29 33.20
CA ARG A 34 47.87 25.77 33.97
C ARG A 34 49.17 25.12 33.48
N GLU A 35 49.14 23.84 33.19
CA GLU A 35 50.30 23.02 32.79
C GLU A 35 50.56 23.14 31.28
N LEU A 36 49.49 23.24 30.48
CA LEU A 36 49.53 23.22 29.02
C LEU A 36 49.54 24.61 28.39
N GLN A 37 49.22 25.67 29.15
CA GLN A 37 49.27 27.08 28.74
C GLN A 37 48.50 27.42 27.46
N SER A 38 47.38 26.72 27.19
CA SER A 38 46.53 26.96 26.01
C SER A 38 45.13 27.42 26.41
N ALA A 39 44.64 28.48 25.78
CA ALA A 39 43.31 29.04 26.03
C ALA A 39 42.17 28.07 25.68
N HIS A 40 42.37 27.22 24.67
CA HIS A 40 41.39 26.22 24.23
C HIS A 40 41.28 25.00 25.16
N ILE A 41 42.12 24.92 26.19
CA ILE A 41 42.13 23.83 27.18
C ILE A 41 41.37 24.26 28.43
N SER A 42 40.59 23.34 29.01
CA SER A 42 39.82 23.58 30.24
C SER A 42 40.74 23.71 31.46
N ARG A 43 40.26 24.32 32.58
CA ARG A 43 41.07 24.47 33.81
C ARG A 43 41.60 23.11 34.30
N ASN A 44 40.70 22.14 34.41
CA ASN A 44 40.97 20.72 34.54
C ASN A 44 40.50 20.08 33.23
N HIS A 45 41.31 19.28 32.55
CA HIS A 45 41.01 18.84 31.18
C HIS A 45 41.18 17.33 30.97
N ALA A 46 42.26 16.77 31.50
CA ALA A 46 42.48 15.33 31.60
C ALA A 46 42.83 14.96 33.04
N ALA A 47 42.37 13.80 33.50
CA ALA A 47 42.87 13.14 34.71
C ALA A 47 43.70 11.93 34.28
N PHE A 48 44.89 11.78 34.85
CA PHE A 48 45.78 10.62 34.66
C PHE A 48 45.84 9.84 35.97
N LYS A 49 45.57 8.53 35.95
CA LYS A 49 45.58 7.68 37.15
C LYS A 49 46.48 6.47 37.00
N TRP A 50 47.12 6.05 38.08
CA TRP A 50 47.92 4.83 38.12
C TRP A 50 47.10 3.64 38.61
N GLN A 51 46.80 2.70 37.71
CA GLN A 51 46.02 1.49 37.98
C GLN A 51 46.92 0.30 38.37
N GLY A 52 47.95 0.54 39.20
CA GLY A 52 48.87 -0.49 39.69
C GLY A 52 49.96 -0.94 38.71
N GLU A 53 49.60 -1.24 37.47
CA GLU A 53 50.52 -1.71 36.41
C GLU A 53 50.66 -0.72 35.23
N SER A 54 49.69 0.17 35.02
CA SER A 54 49.69 1.12 33.91
C SER A 54 48.98 2.43 34.26
N TRP A 55 49.19 3.46 33.43
CA TRP A 55 48.44 4.71 33.52
C TRP A 55 47.14 4.63 32.70
N THR A 56 46.03 5.08 33.26
CA THR A 56 44.84 5.45 32.48
C THR A 56 44.74 6.96 32.32
N VAL A 57 44.00 7.42 31.30
CA VAL A 57 43.63 8.82 31.09
C VAL A 57 42.13 8.96 30.87
N THR A 58 41.55 9.99 31.48
CA THR A 58 40.11 10.28 31.44
C THR A 58 39.89 11.72 30.96
N CYS A 59 39.11 11.89 29.88
CA CYS A 59 38.78 13.22 29.35
C CYS A 59 37.67 13.86 30.19
N ILE A 60 38.00 14.90 30.98
CA ILE A 60 37.05 15.57 31.89
C ILE A 60 36.66 16.99 31.41
N GLY A 61 37.44 17.55 30.49
CA GLY A 61 37.25 18.89 29.90
C GLY A 61 35.99 19.05 29.05
N GLN A 62 35.77 20.27 28.56
CA GLN A 62 34.65 20.61 27.67
C GLN A 62 34.96 20.32 26.19
N ASN A 63 36.22 20.52 25.76
CA ASN A 63 36.70 20.12 24.45
C ASN A 63 37.22 18.68 24.48
N SER A 64 37.14 17.98 23.36
CA SER A 64 37.52 16.56 23.25
C SER A 64 39.03 16.36 23.09
N MET A 65 39.56 15.42 23.88
CA MET A 65 40.95 14.96 23.80
C MET A 65 41.11 13.85 22.76
N VAL A 66 42.30 13.74 22.18
CA VAL A 66 42.64 12.71 21.18
C VAL A 66 43.81 11.86 21.66
N LEU A 67 43.63 10.54 21.67
CA LEU A 67 44.64 9.53 22.03
C LEU A 67 44.90 8.63 20.82
N ASP A 68 46.15 8.57 20.36
CA ASP A 68 46.59 7.73 19.25
C ASP A 68 45.71 7.84 17.98
N GLY A 69 45.19 9.06 17.74
CA GLY A 69 44.33 9.41 16.61
C GLY A 69 42.83 9.27 16.86
N LYS A 70 42.40 8.65 17.96
CA LYS A 70 40.98 8.48 18.33
C LYS A 70 40.50 9.59 19.26
N VAL A 71 39.36 10.18 18.96
CA VAL A 71 38.68 11.14 19.86
C VAL A 71 38.13 10.38 21.07
N LEU A 72 38.45 10.84 22.27
CA LEU A 72 38.03 10.21 23.52
C LEU A 72 36.65 10.71 23.96
N ALA A 73 35.82 9.79 24.46
CA ALA A 73 34.57 10.14 25.11
C ALA A 73 34.83 10.77 26.49
N ARG A 74 33.93 11.66 26.91
CA ARG A 74 34.03 12.36 28.19
C ARG A 74 33.73 11.40 29.35
N ASN A 75 34.50 11.49 30.43
CA ASN A 75 34.40 10.70 31.67
C ASN A 75 34.57 9.17 31.50
N ILE A 76 35.17 8.70 30.40
CA ILE A 76 35.59 7.30 30.22
C ILE A 76 37.11 7.20 30.42
N GLU A 77 37.58 6.18 31.14
CA GLU A 77 39.01 5.90 31.31
C GLU A 77 39.56 5.10 30.13
N TYR A 78 40.75 5.47 29.64
CA TYR A 78 41.45 4.79 28.53
C TYR A 78 42.89 4.45 28.95
N PRO A 79 43.40 3.23 28.70
CA PRO A 79 44.77 2.86 29.06
C PRO A 79 45.83 3.56 28.18
N LEU A 80 46.98 3.88 28.75
CA LEU A 80 48.13 4.50 28.08
C LEU A 80 49.31 3.54 27.95
N SER A 81 50.01 3.65 26.82
CA SER A 81 51.31 3.00 26.59
C SER A 81 52.46 4.01 26.57
N LEU A 82 53.71 3.54 26.76
CA LEU A 82 54.96 4.36 26.76
C LEU A 82 55.32 5.01 25.40
N GLU A 83 54.46 4.87 24.40
CA GLU A 83 54.56 5.48 23.06
C GLU A 83 53.29 6.28 22.68
N SER A 84 52.23 6.23 23.50
CA SER A 84 50.92 6.82 23.19
C SER A 84 50.98 8.32 22.95
N LYS A 85 50.37 8.76 21.85
CA LYS A 85 50.34 10.15 21.36
C LYS A 85 49.08 10.83 21.84
N ILE A 86 49.22 11.76 22.77
CA ILE A 86 48.12 12.53 23.37
C ILE A 86 48.11 13.93 22.75
N ARG A 87 46.96 14.36 22.22
CA ARG A 87 46.67 15.76 21.87
C ARG A 87 45.49 16.21 22.71
N PHE A 88 45.67 17.25 23.51
CA PHE A 88 44.65 17.61 24.51
C PHE A 88 43.38 18.19 23.91
N THR A 89 43.45 18.84 22.74
CA THR A 89 42.25 19.11 21.92
C THR A 89 42.42 18.58 20.50
N GLU A 90 41.32 18.31 19.82
CA GLU A 90 41.32 17.95 18.39
C GLU A 90 42.03 18.98 17.49
N ARG A 91 42.01 20.27 17.87
CA ARG A 91 42.71 21.38 17.19
C ARG A 91 44.13 21.63 17.71
N ASP A 92 44.59 20.87 18.70
CA ASP A 92 45.95 21.03 19.24
C ASP A 92 46.98 20.44 18.28
N VAL A 93 48.03 21.21 18.00
CA VAL A 93 49.20 20.77 17.22
C VAL A 93 50.24 20.07 18.10
N ASN A 94 50.13 20.21 19.42
CA ASN A 94 51.11 19.69 20.37
C ASN A 94 50.82 18.23 20.73
N VAL A 95 51.72 17.34 20.35
CA VAL A 95 51.66 15.91 20.66
C VAL A 95 52.54 15.61 21.88
N TYR A 96 51.91 15.17 22.96
CA TYR A 96 52.57 14.70 24.17
C TYR A 96 52.72 13.17 24.11
N LYS A 97 53.81 12.65 24.70
CA LYS A 97 54.08 11.21 24.83
C LYS A 97 54.39 10.85 26.28
N LEU A 98 53.91 9.71 26.75
CA LEU A 98 54.29 9.16 28.05
C LEU A 98 55.72 8.62 28.02
N ARG A 99 56.53 8.93 29.03
CA ARG A 99 57.92 8.47 29.20
C ARG A 99 58.20 8.12 30.68
N VAL A 100 59.27 7.37 30.91
CA VAL A 100 59.74 6.93 32.23
C VAL A 100 61.23 7.24 32.43
N SER A 101 61.67 7.35 33.68
CA SER A 101 63.07 7.57 34.07
C SER A 101 63.36 6.99 35.46
N SER A 102 64.60 6.57 35.74
CA SER A 102 65.01 5.98 37.03
C SER A 102 66.26 6.65 37.60
N TRP A 103 66.46 6.55 38.92
CA TRP A 103 67.53 7.24 39.65
C TRP A 103 68.05 6.43 40.85
N LYS A 104 69.28 6.71 41.32
CA LYS A 104 69.92 6.09 42.49
C LYS A 104 70.60 7.17 43.34
N GLY A 105 70.72 6.95 44.66
CA GLY A 105 71.40 7.86 45.60
C GLY A 105 71.90 7.14 46.86
N VAL A 106 72.87 7.76 47.56
CA VAL A 106 73.62 7.22 48.71
C VAL A 106 73.73 8.30 49.80
N ARG A 107 74.02 7.92 51.05
CA ARG A 107 74.20 8.83 52.20
C ARG A 107 75.25 8.28 53.16
N GLU A 108 76.04 9.14 53.78
CA GLU A 108 77.12 8.80 54.74
C GLU A 108 76.81 9.32 56.16
N SER A 109 77.57 8.86 57.16
CA SER A 109 77.52 9.31 58.56
C SER A 109 78.78 8.96 59.35
N GLY A 110 79.23 9.82 60.28
CA GLY A 110 80.23 9.46 61.29
C GLY A 110 80.79 10.64 62.10
N SER A 111 81.21 10.38 63.36
CA SER A 111 82.19 11.15 64.15
C SER A 111 82.40 10.52 65.56
N THR A 112 83.61 10.61 66.14
CA THR A 112 83.99 10.06 67.47
C THR A 112 84.95 10.99 68.25
N SER A 113 84.96 10.91 69.59
CA SER A 113 85.96 11.50 70.53
C SER A 113 85.76 10.90 71.95
N THR A 114 86.70 10.71 72.91
CA THR A 114 88.14 11.03 73.14
C THR A 114 88.55 12.27 73.99
N GLU A 115 88.14 12.29 75.27
CA GLU A 115 89.02 12.27 76.47
C GLU A 115 90.44 12.90 76.45
N SER A 116 90.88 13.58 77.55
CA SER A 116 92.32 13.80 77.89
C SER A 116 92.67 14.43 79.27
N HIS A 117 93.56 13.76 80.04
CA HIS A 117 94.67 14.29 80.90
C HIS A 117 94.39 15.25 82.11
N LYS A 118 95.27 15.49 83.12
CA LYS A 118 96.58 15.00 83.70
C LYS A 118 96.64 15.54 85.16
N LYS A 119 97.30 15.04 86.23
CA LYS A 119 98.42 14.10 86.56
C LYS A 119 99.86 14.66 86.45
N LEU A 120 100.61 14.71 87.59
CA LEU A 120 102.04 15.13 87.68
C LEU A 120 102.92 14.38 88.75
N ARG A 121 103.57 15.04 89.74
CA ARG A 121 104.82 14.63 90.48
C ARG A 121 104.89 15.20 91.93
N GLN A 122 105.88 14.95 92.82
CA GLN A 122 106.78 13.82 93.23
C GLN A 122 107.77 14.33 94.36
N GLU A 123 108.67 13.47 94.91
CA GLU A 123 109.91 13.75 95.71
C GLU A 123 109.83 14.06 97.24
N SER A 124 110.82 13.71 98.11
CA SER A 124 112.14 13.05 97.93
C SER A 124 112.63 12.14 99.10
N GLU A 125 113.77 11.46 98.87
CA GLU A 125 114.67 10.71 99.78
C GLU A 125 115.59 11.65 100.63
N SER A 126 116.57 11.26 101.47
CA SER A 126 116.77 10.18 102.50
C SER A 126 118.08 10.42 103.30
N SER A 127 118.42 9.55 104.28
CA SER A 127 119.76 9.29 104.91
C SER A 127 120.33 10.13 106.10
N THR A 128 120.62 9.41 107.20
CA THR A 128 121.80 9.43 108.15
C THR A 128 122.45 10.72 108.67
N GLU A 129 122.54 10.91 110.02
CA GLU A 129 123.70 10.54 110.89
C GLU A 129 123.38 10.81 112.40
N GLU A 130 124.30 10.49 113.34
CA GLU A 130 124.01 10.28 114.78
C GLU A 130 124.25 11.51 115.70
N GLY A 131 123.51 11.65 116.83
CA GLY A 131 123.98 12.52 117.92
C GLY A 131 123.09 12.97 119.11
N GLY A 132 121.88 12.44 119.36
CA GLY A 132 120.91 13.15 120.24
C GLY A 132 120.09 12.34 121.26
N VAL A 133 120.57 11.18 121.75
CA VAL A 133 119.82 10.06 122.41
C VAL A 133 119.00 10.38 123.70
N LYS A 134 118.79 11.66 124.06
CA LYS A 134 117.76 12.09 125.04
C LYS A 134 116.86 13.26 124.57
N HIS A 135 117.18 13.90 123.46
CA HIS A 135 116.30 14.87 122.79
C HIS A 135 115.48 14.15 121.72
N GLU A 136 116.14 13.31 120.91
CA GLU A 136 115.53 12.51 119.82
C GLU A 136 114.36 11.65 120.31
N TYR A 137 114.44 11.04 121.50
CA TYR A 137 113.34 10.23 122.04
C TYR A 137 112.08 11.07 122.31
N ASN A 138 112.24 12.27 122.88
CA ASN A 138 111.12 13.17 123.16
C ASN A 138 110.56 13.78 121.87
N GLU A 139 111.41 14.14 120.91
CA GLU A 139 110.94 14.62 119.60
C GLU A 139 110.25 13.52 118.80
N LEU A 140 110.76 12.28 118.82
CA LEU A 140 110.08 11.14 118.17
C LEU A 140 108.75 10.80 118.87
N GLU A 141 108.65 10.86 120.19
CA GLU A 141 107.37 10.64 120.88
C GLU A 141 106.38 11.79 120.61
N GLN A 142 106.86 13.04 120.51
CA GLN A 142 106.04 14.20 120.16
C GLN A 142 105.60 14.17 118.68
N GLN A 143 106.47 13.73 117.77
CA GLN A 143 106.15 13.48 116.36
C GLN A 143 105.20 12.29 116.18
N LEU A 144 105.34 11.22 116.98
CA LEU A 144 104.44 10.07 116.95
C LEU A 144 103.04 10.48 117.41
N ARG A 145 102.92 11.16 118.56
CA ARG A 145 101.65 11.74 119.04
C ARG A 145 101.05 12.73 118.04
N GLY A 146 101.90 13.51 117.35
CA GLY A 146 101.48 14.39 116.25
C GLY A 146 100.95 13.62 115.03
N SER A 147 101.62 12.54 114.63
CA SER A 147 101.18 11.63 113.57
C SER A 147 99.88 10.91 113.93
N GLU A 148 99.72 10.46 115.19
CA GLU A 148 98.48 9.87 115.70
C GLU A 148 97.32 10.88 115.68
N ALA A 149 97.56 12.13 116.07
CA ALA A 149 96.57 13.20 115.98
C ALA A 149 96.19 13.53 114.52
N ILE A 150 97.16 13.60 113.61
CA ILE A 150 96.91 13.81 112.17
C ILE A 150 96.17 12.61 111.57
N GLN A 151 96.50 11.37 111.94
CA GLN A 151 95.76 10.18 111.52
C GLN A 151 94.33 10.15 112.07
N ALA A 152 94.10 10.64 113.29
CA ALA A 152 92.76 10.80 113.84
C ALA A 152 91.95 11.85 113.06
N GLN A 153 92.53 13.02 112.77
CA GLN A 153 91.89 14.07 111.96
C GLN A 153 91.58 13.58 110.54
N LEU A 154 92.53 12.96 109.84
CA LEU A 154 92.32 12.39 108.50
C LEU A 154 91.26 11.27 108.50
N LYS A 155 91.13 10.53 109.61
CA LYS A 155 90.07 9.53 109.78
C LYS A 155 88.70 10.19 109.96
N GLU A 156 88.60 11.24 110.77
CA GLU A 156 87.36 12.02 110.94
C GLU A 156 86.95 12.72 109.63
N GLU A 157 87.88 13.34 108.91
CA GLU A 157 87.65 13.94 107.59
C GLU A 157 87.17 12.89 106.57
N ARG A 158 87.82 11.71 106.54
CA ARG A 158 87.41 10.58 105.69
C ARG A 158 86.02 10.08 106.04
N ASP A 159 85.71 9.92 107.32
CA ASP A 159 84.43 9.36 107.77
C ASP A 159 83.29 10.38 107.55
N HIS A 160 83.55 11.67 107.74
CA HIS A 160 82.66 12.76 107.34
C HIS A 160 82.47 12.82 105.81
N MET A 161 83.54 12.70 105.02
CA MET A 161 83.47 12.64 103.56
C MET A 161 82.66 11.42 103.08
N HIS A 162 82.81 10.27 103.73
CA HIS A 162 82.05 9.07 103.41
C HIS A 162 80.56 9.23 103.74
N GLN A 163 80.22 9.81 104.91
CA GLN A 163 78.84 10.15 105.26
C GLN A 163 78.23 11.17 104.28
N SER A 164 78.98 12.19 103.89
CA SER A 164 78.54 13.19 102.90
C SER A 164 78.30 12.55 101.52
N LEU A 165 79.19 11.65 101.09
CA LEU A 165 79.02 10.90 99.84
C LEU A 165 77.80 9.96 99.89
N GLN A 166 77.57 9.26 101.00
CA GLN A 166 76.37 8.44 101.20
C GLN A 166 75.09 9.29 101.15
N GLN A 167 75.07 10.46 101.80
CA GLN A 167 73.94 11.40 101.73
C GLN A 167 73.70 11.90 100.30
N GLN A 168 74.75 12.26 99.57
CA GLN A 168 74.65 12.64 98.15
C GLN A 168 74.14 11.50 97.27
N GLN A 169 74.58 10.26 97.51
CA GLN A 169 74.10 9.06 96.81
C GLN A 169 72.62 8.81 97.08
N MET A 170 72.16 8.87 98.34
CA MET A 170 70.73 8.72 98.68
C MET A 170 69.86 9.81 98.03
N LEU A 171 70.28 11.07 98.10
CA LEU A 171 69.58 12.20 97.46
C LEU A 171 69.56 12.09 95.93
N LEU A 172 70.61 11.54 95.32
CA LEU A 172 70.69 11.31 93.88
C LEU A 172 69.80 10.13 93.45
N GLU A 173 69.80 9.04 94.21
CA GLU A 173 68.87 7.92 94.01
C GLU A 173 67.40 8.35 94.15
N GLU A 174 67.08 9.18 95.15
CA GLU A 174 65.73 9.70 95.34
C GLU A 174 65.30 10.56 94.16
N LYS A 175 66.17 11.48 93.69
CA LYS A 175 65.93 12.26 92.47
C LYS A 175 65.77 11.39 91.24
N TYR A 176 66.55 10.32 91.08
CA TYR A 176 66.35 9.37 89.97
C TYR A 176 65.02 8.62 90.07
N LYS A 177 64.60 8.20 91.27
CA LYS A 177 63.29 7.56 91.50
C LYS A 177 62.14 8.52 91.19
N GLN A 178 62.22 9.77 91.66
CA GLN A 178 61.25 10.83 91.36
C GLN A 178 61.18 11.14 89.86
N ASN A 179 62.33 11.37 89.20
CA ASN A 179 62.39 11.65 87.76
C ASN A 179 61.85 10.48 86.92
N ARG A 180 62.13 9.22 87.32
CA ARG A 180 61.63 8.04 86.60
C ARG A 180 60.11 7.91 86.75
N ALA A 181 59.57 8.15 87.94
CA ALA A 181 58.12 8.14 88.18
C ALA A 181 57.40 9.25 87.40
N GLN A 182 57.94 10.47 87.38
CA GLN A 182 57.41 11.58 86.56
C GLN A 182 57.44 11.27 85.06
N LEU A 183 58.49 10.60 84.59
CA LEU A 183 58.59 10.19 83.17
C LEU A 183 57.62 9.05 82.83
N GLU A 184 57.47 8.06 83.71
CA GLU A 184 56.46 6.99 83.60
C GLU A 184 55.04 7.58 83.56
N GLU A 185 54.73 8.54 84.43
CA GLU A 185 53.45 9.28 84.45
C GLU A 185 53.22 10.07 83.14
N GLN A 186 54.24 10.79 82.65
CA GLN A 186 54.15 11.52 81.37
C GLN A 186 53.89 10.58 80.18
N PHE A 187 54.54 9.40 80.15
CA PHE A 187 54.27 8.41 79.12
C PHE A 187 52.86 7.80 79.22
N GLN A 188 52.37 7.51 80.44
CA GLN A 188 51.01 7.00 80.64
C GLN A 188 49.95 8.04 80.23
N ASN A 189 50.09 9.29 80.67
CA ASN A 189 49.20 10.39 80.27
C ASN A 189 49.24 10.65 78.76
N GLY A 190 50.42 10.57 78.14
CA GLY A 190 50.57 10.67 76.69
C GLY A 190 49.90 9.53 75.92
N ALA A 191 49.98 8.29 76.42
CA ALA A 191 49.32 7.12 75.84
C ALA A 191 47.79 7.21 75.96
N LEU A 192 47.27 7.61 77.13
CA LEU A 192 45.84 7.83 77.36
C LEU A 192 45.28 8.93 76.45
N ALA A 193 46.02 10.03 76.26
CA ALA A 193 45.62 11.10 75.34
C ALA A 193 45.60 10.63 73.87
N GLN A 194 46.56 9.79 73.46
CA GLN A 194 46.56 9.18 72.12
C GLN A 194 45.40 8.20 71.92
N GLN A 195 45.07 7.39 72.93
CA GLN A 195 43.92 6.49 72.89
C GLN A 195 42.60 7.26 72.79
N ALA A 196 42.41 8.30 73.60
CA ALA A 196 41.20 9.13 73.56
C ALA A 196 40.99 9.80 72.18
N MET A 197 42.06 10.29 71.54
CA MET A 197 41.97 10.82 70.17
C MET A 197 41.74 9.74 69.11
N LEU A 198 42.15 8.48 69.35
CA LEU A 198 41.81 7.36 68.48
C LEU A 198 40.31 7.04 68.57
N GLU A 199 39.80 6.92 69.79
CA GLU A 199 38.37 6.64 70.07
C GLU A 199 37.46 7.74 69.52
N GLU A 200 37.81 9.03 69.69
CA GLU A 200 37.08 10.15 69.09
C GLU A 200 37.07 10.09 67.56
N LYS A 201 38.24 9.78 66.96
CA LYS A 201 38.38 9.64 65.50
C LYS A 201 37.58 8.46 64.97
N GLU A 202 37.54 7.34 65.67
CA GLU A 202 36.74 6.16 65.29
C GLU A 202 35.24 6.45 65.43
N ALA A 203 34.79 7.12 66.49
CA ALA A 203 33.41 7.56 66.65
C ALA A 203 32.98 8.57 65.57
N LEU A 204 33.87 9.48 65.16
CA LEU A 204 33.63 10.39 64.04
C LEU A 204 33.57 9.64 62.70
N ALA A 205 34.45 8.66 62.49
CA ALA A 205 34.42 7.82 61.30
C ALA A 205 33.14 6.98 61.21
N GLN A 206 32.65 6.41 62.32
CA GLN A 206 31.39 5.66 62.36
C GLN A 206 30.19 6.55 61.96
N LYS A 207 30.09 7.77 62.53
CA LYS A 207 29.06 8.76 62.16
C LYS A 207 29.08 9.10 60.66
N LEU A 208 30.28 9.29 60.09
CA LEU A 208 30.45 9.58 58.66
C LEU A 208 30.02 8.38 57.79
N HIS A 209 30.31 7.14 58.18
CA HIS A 209 29.86 5.94 57.46
C HIS A 209 28.32 5.79 57.52
N GLU A 210 27.69 6.07 58.66
CA GLU A 210 26.23 6.10 58.76
C GLU A 210 25.60 7.17 57.86
N GLU A 211 26.17 8.38 57.81
CA GLU A 211 25.68 9.48 57.00
C GLU A 211 25.83 9.18 55.49
N ILE A 212 26.96 8.62 55.08
CA ILE A 212 27.18 8.11 53.72
C ILE A 212 26.16 7.01 53.38
N ALA A 213 25.89 6.07 54.29
CA ALA A 213 24.93 5.00 54.05
C ALA A 213 23.50 5.55 53.88
N LYS A 214 23.09 6.50 54.73
CA LYS A 214 21.79 7.20 54.62
C LYS A 214 21.63 7.86 53.25
N LEU A 215 22.60 8.71 52.87
CA LEU A 215 22.63 9.39 51.56
C LEU A 215 22.65 8.41 50.38
N GLN A 216 23.35 7.28 50.48
CA GLN A 216 23.32 6.22 49.46
C GLN A 216 21.92 5.60 49.32
N THR A 217 21.24 5.30 50.43
CA THR A 217 19.86 4.77 50.38
C THR A 217 18.84 5.77 49.85
N GLU A 218 18.99 7.06 50.17
CA GLU A 218 18.15 8.13 49.63
C GLU A 218 18.34 8.29 48.11
N LEU A 219 19.59 8.42 47.65
CA LEU A 219 19.93 8.51 46.23
C LEU A 219 19.48 7.28 45.43
N GLU A 220 19.56 6.08 46.02
CA GLU A 220 19.04 4.88 45.36
C GLU A 220 17.51 4.81 45.34
N GLY A 221 16.83 5.39 46.34
CA GLY A 221 15.38 5.61 46.30
C GLY A 221 14.97 6.55 45.17
N GLU A 222 15.61 7.72 45.08
CA GLU A 222 15.39 8.68 43.99
C GLU A 222 15.67 8.08 42.62
N ARG A 223 16.78 7.33 42.49
CA ARG A 223 17.15 6.66 41.23
C ARG A 223 16.07 5.69 40.77
N LYS A 224 15.54 4.83 41.66
CA LYS A 224 14.43 3.91 41.34
C LYS A 224 13.17 4.65 40.90
N VAL A 225 12.82 5.74 41.58
CA VAL A 225 11.67 6.60 41.22
C VAL A 225 11.86 7.26 39.84
N LEU A 226 13.08 7.62 39.45
CA LEU A 226 13.39 8.14 38.11
C LEU A 226 13.41 7.04 37.04
N GLU A 227 13.96 5.85 37.34
CA GLU A 227 13.92 4.67 36.47
C GLU A 227 12.47 4.26 36.14
N ASP A 228 11.57 4.24 37.13
CA ASP A 228 10.17 3.88 36.92
C ASP A 228 9.36 4.95 36.18
N ARG A 229 9.65 6.25 36.39
CA ARG A 229 9.08 7.32 35.55
C ARG A 229 9.55 7.22 34.10
N LEU A 230 10.82 6.90 33.87
CA LEU A 230 11.36 6.70 32.53
C LEU A 230 10.66 5.54 31.82
N ARG A 231 10.47 4.39 32.50
CA ARG A 231 9.70 3.25 31.97
C ARG A 231 8.26 3.63 31.61
N GLN A 232 7.59 4.45 32.44
CA GLN A 232 6.23 4.92 32.18
C GLN A 232 6.16 5.84 30.94
N GLU A 233 7.11 6.75 30.77
CA GLU A 233 7.19 7.59 29.57
C GLU A 233 7.62 6.80 28.32
N GLU A 234 8.52 5.81 28.44
CA GLU A 234 8.85 4.89 27.35
C GLU A 234 7.61 4.11 26.87
N GLU A 235 6.82 3.55 27.77
CA GLU A 235 5.59 2.82 27.44
C GLU A 235 4.53 3.74 26.84
N ARG A 236 4.34 4.94 27.42
CA ARG A 236 3.49 5.99 26.87
C ARG A 236 3.90 6.38 25.45
N ASN A 237 5.20 6.51 25.17
CA ASN A 237 5.70 6.84 23.84
C ASN A 237 5.47 5.71 22.83
N LYS A 238 5.54 4.42 23.22
CA LYS A 238 5.12 3.30 22.35
C LYS A 238 3.64 3.41 21.99
N VAL A 239 2.77 3.63 22.98
CA VAL A 239 1.31 3.78 22.76
C VAL A 239 1.01 4.99 21.86
N LEU A 240 1.73 6.11 22.03
CA LEU A 240 1.61 7.25 21.12
C LEU A 240 2.06 6.89 19.70
N GLN A 241 3.20 6.22 19.53
CA GLN A 241 3.70 5.78 18.22
C GLN A 241 2.74 4.79 17.53
N GLU A 242 2.12 3.88 18.27
CA GLU A 242 1.06 3.00 17.75
C GLU A 242 -0.16 3.79 17.27
N LYS A 243 -0.58 4.82 18.03
CA LYS A 243 -1.70 5.69 17.65
C LYS A 243 -1.37 6.59 16.46
N GLU A 244 -0.15 7.08 16.34
CA GLU A 244 0.31 7.82 15.14
C GLU A 244 0.30 6.93 13.89
N ASN A 245 0.75 5.67 14.01
CA ASN A 245 0.69 4.70 12.92
C ASN A 245 -0.76 4.34 12.53
N GLU A 246 -1.65 4.18 13.51
CA GLU A 246 -3.08 3.93 13.28
C GLU A 246 -3.77 5.13 12.59
N LEU A 247 -3.55 6.35 13.08
CA LEU A 247 -4.04 7.59 12.47
C LEU A 247 -3.52 7.76 11.05
N ARG A 248 -2.25 7.45 10.80
CA ARG A 248 -1.66 7.46 9.45
C ARG A 248 -2.35 6.47 8.52
N ARG A 249 -2.56 5.21 8.95
CA ARG A 249 -3.27 4.21 8.15
C ARG A 249 -4.69 4.66 7.80
N LEU A 250 -5.41 5.23 8.78
CA LEU A 250 -6.76 5.76 8.58
C LEU A 250 -6.78 6.98 7.64
N ALA A 251 -5.75 7.81 7.64
CA ALA A 251 -5.60 8.92 6.68
C ALA A 251 -5.32 8.43 5.25
N GLU A 252 -4.46 7.41 5.09
CA GLU A 252 -4.17 6.78 3.80
C GLU A 252 -5.41 6.04 3.24
N GLU A 253 -6.17 5.34 4.10
CA GLU A 253 -7.45 4.72 3.76
C GLU A 253 -8.51 5.76 3.36
N LYS A 254 -8.66 6.85 4.13
CA LYS A 254 -9.56 7.97 3.81
C LYS A 254 -9.24 8.61 2.46
N ALA A 255 -7.96 8.87 2.18
CA ALA A 255 -7.53 9.47 0.92
C ALA A 255 -7.88 8.58 -0.29
N SER A 256 -7.67 7.26 -0.16
CA SER A 256 -8.07 6.28 -1.17
C SER A 256 -9.59 6.26 -1.42
N LEU A 257 -10.40 6.35 -0.36
CA LEU A 257 -11.86 6.44 -0.47
C LEU A 257 -12.33 7.77 -1.09
N GLU A 258 -11.68 8.90 -0.76
CA GLU A 258 -11.98 10.20 -1.38
C GLU A 258 -11.61 10.23 -2.87
N GLU A 259 -10.52 9.58 -3.28
CA GLU A 259 -10.14 9.42 -4.69
C GLU A 259 -11.13 8.52 -5.45
N GLN A 260 -11.52 7.38 -4.87
CA GLN A 260 -12.54 6.48 -5.44
C GLN A 260 -13.89 7.20 -5.63
N GLN A 261 -14.37 7.93 -4.61
CA GLN A 261 -15.60 8.72 -4.72
C GLN A 261 -15.48 9.84 -5.76
N LYS A 262 -14.30 10.46 -5.91
CA LYS A 262 -14.07 11.48 -6.95
C LYS A 262 -14.14 10.87 -8.35
N ALA A 263 -13.50 9.72 -8.57
CA ALA A 263 -13.54 9.00 -9.84
C ALA A 263 -14.96 8.51 -10.18
N GLU A 264 -15.72 8.02 -9.20
CA GLU A 264 -17.12 7.63 -9.39
C GLU A 264 -18.00 8.83 -9.73
N ARG A 265 -17.86 9.97 -9.03
CA ARG A 265 -18.58 11.22 -9.35
C ARG A 265 -18.27 11.71 -10.76
N GLN A 266 -17.00 11.68 -11.17
CA GLN A 266 -16.60 12.06 -12.54
C GLN A 266 -17.20 11.13 -13.59
N ARG A 267 -17.23 9.81 -13.33
CA ARG A 267 -17.89 8.83 -14.21
C ARG A 267 -19.39 9.07 -14.32
N LEU A 268 -20.08 9.31 -13.20
CA LEU A 268 -21.51 9.61 -13.19
C LEU A 268 -21.82 10.94 -13.91
N GLN A 269 -20.98 11.96 -13.74
CA GLN A 269 -21.10 13.23 -14.45
C GLN A 269 -20.91 13.07 -15.96
N GLN A 270 -19.93 12.27 -16.40
CA GLN A 270 -19.76 11.91 -17.81
C GLN A 270 -21.01 11.20 -18.35
N GLN A 271 -21.53 10.19 -17.63
CA GLN A 271 -22.73 9.47 -18.06
C GLN A 271 -23.99 10.36 -18.13
N LEU A 272 -24.12 11.35 -17.25
CA LEU A 272 -25.19 12.35 -17.34
C LEU A 272 -25.04 13.23 -18.58
N GLN A 273 -23.83 13.74 -18.85
CA GLN A 273 -23.55 14.55 -20.04
C GLN A 273 -23.77 13.76 -21.35
N ASP A 274 -23.38 12.49 -21.39
CA ASP A 274 -23.62 11.59 -22.53
C ASP A 274 -25.14 11.38 -22.75
N ILE A 275 -25.92 11.23 -21.68
CA ILE A 275 -27.39 11.10 -21.72
C ILE A 275 -28.06 12.41 -22.15
N GLU A 276 -27.59 13.56 -21.67
CA GLU A 276 -28.11 14.89 -22.06
C GLU A 276 -27.85 15.15 -23.55
N SER A 277 -26.65 14.87 -24.04
CA SER A 277 -26.31 14.96 -25.47
C SER A 277 -27.22 14.08 -26.32
N HIS A 278 -27.44 12.82 -25.92
CA HIS A 278 -28.30 11.91 -26.67
C HIS A 278 -29.80 12.28 -26.60
N GLN A 279 -30.25 12.88 -25.50
CA GLN A 279 -31.61 13.44 -25.43
C GLN A 279 -31.80 14.60 -26.41
N GLU A 280 -30.79 15.46 -26.60
CA GLU A 280 -30.85 16.57 -27.56
C GLU A 280 -30.81 16.09 -29.01
N GLU A 281 -29.97 15.10 -29.33
CA GLU A 281 -29.99 14.40 -30.63
C GLU A 281 -31.39 13.83 -30.95
N LEU A 282 -32.04 13.21 -29.96
CA LEU A 282 -33.38 12.63 -30.10
C LEU A 282 -34.47 13.71 -30.23
N ARG A 283 -34.32 14.86 -29.55
CA ARG A 283 -35.23 16.01 -29.71
C ARG A 283 -35.16 16.58 -31.13
N GLN A 284 -33.96 16.86 -31.63
CA GLN A 284 -33.77 17.33 -33.01
C GLN A 284 -34.33 16.33 -34.02
N GLN A 285 -34.05 15.03 -33.86
CA GLN A 285 -34.60 13.97 -34.71
C GLN A 285 -36.13 13.82 -34.66
N VAL A 286 -36.80 14.35 -33.63
CA VAL A 286 -38.27 14.41 -33.55
C VAL A 286 -38.78 15.69 -34.21
N GLU A 287 -38.11 16.83 -34.00
CA GLU A 287 -38.44 18.10 -34.65
C GLU A 287 -38.28 18.05 -36.18
N ASP A 288 -37.17 17.49 -36.68
CA ASP A 288 -36.91 17.26 -38.11
C ASP A 288 -38.02 16.41 -38.74
N LYS A 289 -38.46 15.35 -38.04
CA LYS A 289 -39.54 14.46 -38.50
C LYS A 289 -40.90 15.13 -38.46
N ASN A 290 -41.19 15.93 -37.42
CA ASN A 290 -42.43 16.69 -37.33
C ASN A 290 -42.52 17.74 -38.45
N SER A 291 -41.41 18.42 -38.76
CA SER A 291 -41.33 19.35 -39.89
C SER A 291 -41.52 18.63 -41.24
N ALA A 292 -40.91 17.46 -41.42
CA ALA A 292 -41.12 16.64 -42.62
C ALA A 292 -42.57 16.14 -42.75
N ILE A 293 -43.25 15.81 -41.64
CA ILE A 293 -44.67 15.47 -41.61
C ILE A 293 -45.52 16.69 -42.01
N GLN A 294 -45.29 17.87 -41.42
CA GLN A 294 -46.02 19.09 -41.76
C GLN A 294 -45.90 19.47 -43.24
N VAL A 295 -44.72 19.30 -43.85
CA VAL A 295 -44.52 19.49 -45.30
C VAL A 295 -45.35 18.48 -46.10
N LYS A 296 -45.38 17.20 -45.69
CA LYS A 296 -46.18 16.17 -46.38
C LYS A 296 -47.69 16.34 -46.19
N GLU A 297 -48.13 16.85 -45.05
CA GLU A 297 -49.52 17.23 -44.82
C GLU A 297 -49.91 18.41 -45.71
N ALA A 298 -49.07 19.44 -45.83
CA ALA A 298 -49.32 20.57 -46.73
C ALA A 298 -49.33 20.17 -48.22
N GLU A 299 -48.40 19.31 -48.66
CA GLU A 299 -48.43 18.72 -50.01
C GLU A 299 -49.73 17.93 -50.26
N TYR A 300 -50.17 17.14 -49.29
CA TYR A 300 -51.40 16.36 -49.40
C TYR A 300 -52.64 17.25 -49.51
N GLN A 301 -52.75 18.31 -48.70
CA GLN A 301 -53.88 19.25 -48.77
C GLN A 301 -53.93 19.96 -50.14
N LEU A 302 -52.79 20.39 -50.68
CA LEU A 302 -52.73 21.00 -52.01
C LEU A 302 -53.17 20.03 -53.12
N ALA A 303 -52.77 18.76 -53.05
CA ALA A 303 -53.18 17.73 -54.00
C ALA A 303 -54.67 17.34 -53.87
N GLU A 304 -55.21 17.37 -52.64
CA GLU A 304 -56.64 17.19 -52.34
C GLU A 304 -57.47 18.35 -52.95
N GLU A 305 -57.04 19.61 -52.77
CA GLU A 305 -57.66 20.78 -53.39
C GLU A 305 -57.61 20.73 -54.93
N GLU A 306 -56.45 20.40 -55.52
CA GLU A 306 -56.31 20.28 -56.98
C GLU A 306 -57.24 19.20 -57.54
N ARG A 307 -57.32 18.04 -56.87
CA ARG A 307 -58.26 16.96 -57.22
C ARG A 307 -59.72 17.42 -57.17
N GLN A 308 -60.11 18.17 -56.14
CA GLN A 308 -61.47 18.71 -56.02
C GLN A 308 -61.78 19.68 -57.17
N ARG A 309 -60.88 20.63 -57.47
CA ARG A 309 -61.04 21.59 -58.59
C ARG A 309 -61.14 20.88 -59.94
N LEU A 310 -60.34 19.84 -60.19
CA LEU A 310 -60.42 19.02 -61.40
C LEU A 310 -61.74 18.25 -61.49
N GLN A 311 -62.24 17.71 -60.38
CA GLN A 311 -63.52 17.00 -60.33
C GLN A 311 -64.71 17.95 -60.57
N GLU A 312 -64.67 19.18 -60.03
CA GLU A 312 -65.66 20.23 -60.32
C GLU A 312 -65.63 20.67 -61.78
N ALA A 313 -64.44 20.88 -62.36
CA ALA A 313 -64.29 21.23 -63.78
C ALA A 313 -64.85 20.13 -64.71
N LEU A 314 -64.58 18.86 -64.42
CA LEU A 314 -65.15 17.72 -65.17
C LEU A 314 -66.67 17.61 -65.00
N ALA A 315 -67.22 17.99 -63.84
CA ALA A 315 -68.67 18.05 -63.64
C ALA A 315 -69.31 19.19 -64.46
N GLN A 316 -68.68 20.35 -64.54
CA GLN A 316 -69.12 21.47 -65.38
C GLN A 316 -69.01 21.15 -66.88
N GLU A 317 -67.94 20.49 -67.32
CA GLU A 317 -67.77 20.03 -68.71
C GLU A 317 -68.83 18.97 -69.09
N ARG A 318 -69.26 18.13 -68.14
CA ARG A 318 -70.39 17.21 -68.34
C ARG A 318 -71.72 17.94 -68.45
N LEU A 319 -72.01 18.88 -67.56
CA LEU A 319 -73.26 19.64 -67.57
C LEU A 319 -73.41 20.45 -68.86
N THR A 320 -72.35 21.16 -69.28
CA THR A 320 -72.34 21.90 -70.56
C THR A 320 -72.56 20.99 -71.77
N ARG A 321 -71.90 19.82 -71.84
CA ARG A 321 -72.18 18.81 -72.89
C ARG A 321 -73.59 18.23 -72.84
N GLU A 322 -74.20 18.14 -71.66
CA GLU A 322 -75.58 17.66 -71.50
C GLU A 322 -76.59 18.75 -71.91
N GLU A 323 -76.31 20.03 -71.64
CA GLU A 323 -77.06 21.16 -72.20
C GLU A 323 -76.93 21.28 -73.72
N GLU A 324 -75.72 21.13 -74.28
CA GLU A 324 -75.46 21.16 -75.73
C GLU A 324 -76.24 20.05 -76.45
N LYS A 325 -76.24 18.83 -75.89
CA LYS A 325 -77.08 17.74 -76.39
C LYS A 325 -78.57 18.07 -76.31
N PHE A 326 -79.03 18.69 -75.24
CA PHE A 326 -80.43 19.09 -75.09
C PHE A 326 -80.82 20.13 -76.16
N LYS A 327 -80.01 21.19 -76.35
CA LYS A 327 -80.21 22.23 -77.37
C LYS A 327 -80.22 21.63 -78.78
N MET A 328 -79.27 20.76 -79.09
CA MET A 328 -79.20 20.06 -80.39
C MET A 328 -80.38 19.06 -80.57
N GLN A 329 -80.89 18.45 -79.50
CA GLN A 329 -82.06 17.58 -79.56
C GLN A 329 -83.36 18.37 -79.75
N GLU A 330 -83.47 19.56 -79.16
CA GLU A 330 -84.58 20.51 -79.39
C GLU A 330 -84.59 21.01 -80.84
N GLU A 331 -83.44 21.43 -81.37
CA GLU A 331 -83.27 21.81 -82.77
C GLU A 331 -83.58 20.65 -83.74
N LEU A 332 -83.14 19.43 -83.41
CA LEU A 332 -83.46 18.22 -84.17
C LEU A 332 -84.97 17.85 -84.11
N MET A 333 -85.66 18.18 -83.01
CA MET A 333 -87.12 18.00 -82.90
C MET A 333 -87.88 19.04 -83.73
N LEU A 334 -87.40 20.29 -83.75
CA LEU A 334 -87.97 21.37 -84.56
C LEU A 334 -87.80 21.11 -86.07
N THR A 335 -86.60 20.72 -86.51
CA THR A 335 -86.34 20.35 -87.91
C THR A 335 -87.15 19.11 -88.32
N LYS A 336 -87.17 18.04 -87.51
CA LYS A 336 -88.04 16.88 -87.78
C LYS A 336 -89.53 17.23 -87.81
N ALA A 337 -90.00 18.18 -87.01
CA ALA A 337 -91.38 18.65 -87.07
C ALA A 337 -91.68 19.46 -88.36
N GLN A 338 -90.69 20.16 -88.93
CA GLN A 338 -90.80 20.79 -90.25
C GLN A 338 -90.76 19.74 -91.37
N GLU A 339 -89.82 18.80 -91.33
CA GLU A 339 -89.72 17.67 -92.27
C GLU A 339 -91.00 16.83 -92.26
N GLN A 340 -91.57 16.53 -91.09
CA GLN A 340 -92.84 15.80 -90.98
C GLN A 340 -94.04 16.57 -91.51
N ARG A 341 -94.04 17.92 -91.43
CA ARG A 341 -95.08 18.75 -92.07
C ARG A 341 -94.94 18.73 -93.58
N ALA A 342 -93.75 18.97 -94.12
CA ALA A 342 -93.49 18.90 -95.55
C ALA A 342 -93.75 17.49 -96.11
N LEU A 343 -93.31 16.45 -95.40
CA LEU A 343 -93.60 15.06 -95.75
C LEU A 343 -95.10 14.79 -95.71
N LYS A 344 -95.83 15.26 -94.67
CA LYS A 344 -97.29 15.14 -94.62
C LYS A 344 -97.98 15.90 -95.76
N GLU A 345 -97.53 17.09 -96.12
CA GLU A 345 -98.06 17.84 -97.26
C GLU A 345 -97.84 17.07 -98.57
N THR A 346 -96.67 16.45 -98.76
CA THR A 346 -96.44 15.53 -99.89
C THR A 346 -97.23 14.23 -99.77
N LEU A 347 -97.53 13.74 -98.56
CA LEU A 347 -98.35 12.53 -98.33
C LEU A 347 -99.83 12.80 -98.56
N ASP A 348 -100.36 13.95 -98.13
CA ASP A 348 -101.73 14.37 -98.40
C ASP A 348 -101.92 14.60 -99.92
N ALA A 349 -100.89 15.12 -100.61
CA ALA A 349 -100.87 15.20 -102.08
C ALA A 349 -100.80 13.82 -102.75
N LEU A 350 -99.85 12.96 -102.32
CA LEU A 350 -99.72 11.59 -102.80
C LEU A 350 -100.92 10.71 -102.42
N GLU A 351 -101.70 11.05 -101.39
CA GLU A 351 -102.97 10.41 -101.08
C GLU A 351 -104.12 10.97 -101.91
N GLY A 352 -104.06 12.23 -102.36
CA GLY A 352 -104.86 12.73 -103.48
C GLY A 352 -104.56 12.02 -104.80
N GLU A 353 -103.38 11.43 -104.97
CA GLU A 353 -103.04 10.53 -106.09
C GLU A 353 -103.36 9.06 -105.76
N LYS A 354 -103.16 8.61 -104.52
CA LYS A 354 -103.50 7.26 -104.06
C LYS A 354 -105.00 7.02 -104.05
N GLN A 355 -105.84 8.04 -103.81
CA GLN A 355 -107.29 7.95 -103.99
C GLN A 355 -107.71 7.85 -105.46
N LYS A 356 -106.84 8.22 -106.42
CA LYS A 356 -107.03 7.94 -107.85
C LYS A 356 -106.53 6.54 -108.24
N LEU A 357 -105.54 6.00 -107.53
CA LEU A 357 -104.87 4.72 -107.85
C LEU A 357 -105.40 3.51 -107.06
N MET A 358 -105.92 3.68 -105.84
CA MET A 358 -106.57 2.61 -105.05
C MET A 358 -107.99 2.24 -105.55
N ALA A 359 -108.38 2.76 -106.72
CA ALA A 359 -109.42 2.12 -107.52
C ALA A 359 -108.97 0.73 -108.05
N ASP A 360 -107.65 0.52 -108.24
CA ASP A 360 -107.09 -0.62 -108.97
C ASP A 360 -106.21 -1.56 -108.10
N LEU A 361 -106.84 -2.64 -107.61
CA LEU A 361 -106.25 -3.97 -107.27
C LEU A 361 -105.40 -4.13 -105.97
N ALA A 362 -105.14 -5.38 -105.55
CA ALA A 362 -104.68 -5.74 -104.19
C ALA A 362 -103.88 -7.08 -104.05
N SER A 363 -103.36 -7.36 -102.83
CA SER A 363 -102.73 -8.62 -102.31
C SER A 363 -101.26 -8.92 -102.74
N SER A 364 -100.36 -9.64 -102.02
CA SER A 364 -100.21 -10.13 -100.62
C SER A 364 -98.69 -10.42 -100.30
N ALA A 365 -98.30 -10.96 -99.13
CA ALA A 365 -96.87 -11.05 -98.67
C ALA A 365 -96.49 -12.21 -97.68
N MET A 366 -95.18 -12.27 -97.26
CA MET A 366 -94.58 -12.83 -95.98
C MET A 366 -93.83 -14.22 -95.96
N VAL A 367 -93.01 -14.48 -94.89
CA VAL A 367 -92.44 -15.78 -94.32
C VAL A 367 -91.03 -16.28 -94.81
N SER A 368 -90.14 -17.03 -94.08
CA SER A 368 -89.58 -17.04 -92.67
C SER A 368 -88.52 -18.18 -92.39
N SER A 369 -87.79 -18.14 -91.24
CA SER A 369 -87.28 -19.26 -90.36
C SER A 369 -85.85 -19.93 -90.44
N GLU A 370 -85.44 -20.58 -89.32
CA GLU A 370 -84.10 -21.15 -88.94
C GLU A 370 -83.98 -22.70 -88.77
N ALA A 371 -82.76 -23.27 -88.62
CA ALA A 371 -82.53 -24.60 -87.94
C ALA A 371 -81.08 -24.98 -87.45
N LYS A 372 -80.97 -25.27 -86.13
CA LYS A 372 -80.37 -26.45 -85.41
C LYS A 372 -78.91 -27.00 -85.53
N LYS A 373 -78.45 -27.47 -84.35
CA LYS A 373 -77.21 -28.14 -83.85
C LYS A 373 -76.77 -29.47 -84.50
N GLU A 374 -75.46 -29.81 -84.38
CA GLU A 374 -74.92 -31.16 -84.03
C GLU A 374 -73.40 -31.16 -83.69
N VAL A 375 -72.95 -31.50 -82.44
CA VAL A 375 -71.56 -31.90 -82.05
C VAL A 375 -71.57 -32.60 -80.67
N VAL A 376 -70.96 -33.80 -80.53
CA VAL A 376 -70.58 -34.39 -79.20
C VAL A 376 -69.26 -35.19 -79.26
N GLU A 377 -69.01 -35.95 -80.33
CA GLU A 377 -68.00 -37.04 -80.33
C GLU A 377 -66.52 -36.58 -80.37
N SER A 378 -66.27 -35.31 -80.69
CA SER A 378 -64.89 -34.75 -80.80
C SER A 378 -64.20 -34.43 -79.45
N VAL A 379 -64.89 -34.57 -78.32
CA VAL A 379 -64.41 -34.01 -77.03
C VAL A 379 -63.40 -34.93 -76.31
N SER A 380 -63.48 -36.26 -76.45
CA SER A 380 -62.66 -37.17 -75.64
C SER A 380 -61.15 -37.03 -75.88
N HIS A 381 -60.73 -36.91 -77.14
CA HIS A 381 -59.31 -36.94 -77.51
C HIS A 381 -58.53 -35.68 -77.07
N VAL A 382 -59.20 -34.53 -76.96
CA VAL A 382 -58.57 -33.26 -76.53
C VAL A 382 -58.27 -33.25 -75.02
N LEU A 383 -58.92 -34.12 -74.25
CA LEU A 383 -58.80 -34.17 -72.79
C LEU A 383 -57.61 -35.02 -72.32
N GLU A 384 -57.16 -35.96 -73.15
CA GLU A 384 -56.08 -36.88 -72.78
C GLU A 384 -54.70 -36.24 -72.96
N ASP A 385 -54.50 -35.37 -73.94
CA ASP A 385 -53.19 -34.72 -74.18
C ASP A 385 -52.94 -33.50 -73.28
N GLU A 386 -53.92 -32.59 -73.13
CA GLU A 386 -53.71 -31.25 -72.54
C GLU A 386 -53.88 -31.19 -71.00
N PHE A 387 -54.52 -32.18 -70.37
CA PHE A 387 -54.92 -32.12 -68.95
C PHE A 387 -54.29 -33.18 -68.03
N GLN A 388 -53.23 -33.87 -68.51
CA GLN A 388 -52.51 -34.88 -67.72
C GLN A 388 -51.27 -34.35 -66.97
N CYS A 389 -51.06 -34.89 -65.78
CA CYS A 389 -49.88 -34.64 -64.96
C CYS A 389 -48.69 -35.51 -65.39
N ALA A 390 -47.67 -34.91 -66.03
CA ALA A 390 -46.46 -35.58 -66.54
C ALA A 390 -45.56 -36.31 -65.49
N ILE A 391 -45.95 -36.33 -64.20
CA ILE A 391 -45.31 -37.15 -63.15
C ILE A 391 -46.06 -38.48 -62.95
N CYS A 392 -47.35 -38.56 -63.29
CA CYS A 392 -48.19 -39.74 -63.03
C CYS A 392 -49.12 -40.16 -64.16
N ASN A 393 -49.17 -39.43 -65.28
CA ASN A 393 -49.96 -39.72 -66.48
C ASN A 393 -51.45 -40.00 -66.16
N GLU A 394 -52.01 -39.06 -65.39
CA GLU A 394 -53.41 -39.01 -64.97
C GLU A 394 -53.89 -37.57 -65.05
N LEU A 395 -55.19 -37.35 -65.29
CA LEU A 395 -55.81 -36.03 -65.23
C LEU A 395 -55.51 -35.33 -63.90
N PHE A 396 -55.19 -34.02 -63.92
CA PHE A 396 -54.75 -33.29 -62.72
C PHE A 396 -55.68 -33.49 -61.50
N ILE A 397 -55.08 -33.60 -60.31
CA ILE A 397 -55.74 -33.71 -59.01
C ILE A 397 -55.12 -32.65 -58.10
N ASN A 398 -55.89 -31.62 -57.74
CA ASN A 398 -55.39 -30.39 -57.11
C ASN A 398 -54.25 -29.79 -57.94
N ALA A 399 -54.60 -29.18 -59.07
CA ALA A 399 -53.67 -28.64 -60.05
C ALA A 399 -52.83 -27.50 -59.45
N VAL A 400 -51.50 -27.58 -59.62
CA VAL A 400 -50.54 -26.57 -59.18
C VAL A 400 -49.73 -26.09 -60.36
N LEU A 401 -49.81 -24.79 -60.67
CA LEU A 401 -48.84 -24.12 -61.53
C LEU A 401 -47.60 -23.78 -60.71
N LEU A 402 -46.43 -23.97 -61.33
CA LEU A 402 -45.15 -23.47 -60.83
C LEU A 402 -44.83 -22.10 -61.42
N SER A 403 -43.87 -21.38 -60.83
CA SER A 403 -43.26 -20.14 -61.37
C SER A 403 -42.79 -20.22 -62.83
N CYS A 404 -42.57 -21.41 -63.38
CA CYS A 404 -42.25 -21.67 -64.78
C CYS A 404 -43.48 -22.10 -65.63
N SER A 405 -44.69 -21.73 -65.18
CA SER A 405 -46.02 -22.01 -65.79
C SER A 405 -46.38 -23.47 -66.07
N HIS A 406 -45.58 -24.44 -65.60
CA HIS A 406 -45.87 -25.86 -65.76
C HIS A 406 -46.81 -26.37 -64.66
N THR A 407 -47.79 -27.19 -65.03
CA THR A 407 -48.85 -27.71 -64.15
C THR A 407 -48.57 -29.14 -63.70
N PHE A 408 -48.82 -29.44 -62.41
CA PHE A 408 -48.71 -30.79 -61.83
C PHE A 408 -49.79 -31.02 -60.76
N CYS A 409 -50.08 -32.28 -60.41
CA CYS A 409 -50.85 -32.59 -59.19
C CYS A 409 -50.07 -32.15 -57.94
N LYS A 410 -50.71 -31.48 -56.97
CA LYS A 410 -50.11 -31.03 -55.70
C LYS A 410 -49.29 -32.14 -55.02
N TYR A 411 -49.89 -33.31 -54.87
CA TYR A 411 -49.26 -34.52 -54.33
C TYR A 411 -47.94 -34.89 -55.04
N CYS A 412 -47.96 -34.91 -56.38
CA CYS A 412 -46.82 -35.35 -57.19
C CYS A 412 -45.65 -34.36 -57.07
N ILE A 413 -45.93 -33.06 -57.14
CA ILE A 413 -44.87 -32.04 -57.06
C ILE A 413 -44.34 -31.87 -55.63
N ASP A 414 -45.17 -32.05 -54.59
CA ASP A 414 -44.70 -32.12 -53.20
C ASP A 414 -43.79 -33.33 -52.94
N ARG A 415 -44.08 -34.49 -53.54
CA ARG A 415 -43.21 -35.68 -53.45
C ARG A 415 -41.89 -35.48 -54.21
N TRP A 416 -41.91 -34.79 -55.36
CA TRP A 416 -40.71 -34.42 -56.13
C TRP A 416 -39.80 -33.43 -55.39
N LYS A 417 -40.37 -32.36 -54.81
CA LYS A 417 -39.65 -31.30 -54.09
C LYS A 417 -38.84 -31.77 -52.87
N LYS A 418 -39.17 -32.95 -52.32
CA LYS A 418 -38.37 -33.60 -51.25
C LYS A 418 -36.97 -34.01 -51.75
N ASN A 419 -36.83 -34.31 -53.04
CA ASN A 419 -35.58 -34.76 -53.66
C ASN A 419 -34.93 -33.68 -54.54
N LYS A 420 -35.73 -32.87 -55.24
CA LYS A 420 -35.25 -31.89 -56.24
C LYS A 420 -36.10 -30.62 -56.25
N LYS A 421 -35.47 -29.45 -56.17
CA LYS A 421 -36.15 -28.13 -56.19
C LYS A 421 -36.22 -27.50 -57.60
N GLU A 422 -36.20 -28.33 -58.63
CA GLU A 422 -36.30 -27.95 -60.06
C GLU A 422 -37.60 -28.48 -60.67
N CYS A 423 -38.17 -27.78 -61.66
CA CYS A 423 -39.33 -28.26 -62.40
C CYS A 423 -39.03 -29.58 -63.12
N PRO A 424 -39.87 -30.63 -63.03
CA PRO A 424 -39.67 -31.88 -63.76
C PRO A 424 -39.49 -31.72 -65.28
N ASN A 425 -40.25 -30.82 -65.90
CA ASN A 425 -40.28 -30.66 -67.36
C ASN A 425 -39.14 -29.77 -67.87
N CYS A 426 -39.01 -28.55 -67.33
CA CYS A 426 -38.08 -27.53 -67.85
C CYS A 426 -36.83 -27.29 -66.97
N ARG A 427 -36.72 -27.95 -65.82
CA ARG A 427 -35.59 -27.86 -64.85
C ARG A 427 -35.30 -26.45 -64.30
N LEU A 428 -36.19 -25.48 -64.52
CA LEU A 428 -36.11 -24.17 -63.86
C LEU A 428 -36.31 -24.31 -62.33
N PRO A 429 -35.62 -23.51 -61.50
CA PRO A 429 -35.80 -23.53 -60.05
C PRO A 429 -37.23 -23.18 -59.64
N ILE A 430 -37.78 -23.93 -58.68
CA ILE A 430 -39.14 -23.68 -58.17
C ILE A 430 -39.09 -22.55 -57.14
N THR A 431 -39.41 -21.32 -57.58
CA THR A 431 -39.41 -20.11 -56.72
C THR A 431 -40.78 -19.82 -56.10
N SER A 432 -41.87 -20.14 -56.80
CA SER A 432 -43.24 -20.06 -56.30
C SER A 432 -44.15 -21.15 -56.89
N GLU A 433 -45.29 -21.39 -56.25
CA GLU A 433 -46.34 -22.28 -56.74
C GLU A 433 -47.74 -21.74 -56.37
N SER A 434 -48.73 -22.00 -57.23
CA SER A 434 -50.11 -21.52 -57.08
C SER A 434 -51.13 -22.59 -57.50
N LYS A 435 -52.22 -22.75 -56.74
CA LYS A 435 -53.32 -23.66 -57.09
C LYS A 435 -54.11 -23.12 -58.28
N SER A 436 -54.39 -23.96 -59.28
CA SER A 436 -55.13 -23.58 -60.48
C SER A 436 -56.59 -24.00 -60.39
N LEU A 437 -57.38 -23.21 -59.68
CA LEU A 437 -58.82 -23.45 -59.52
C LEU A 437 -59.55 -23.53 -60.88
N VAL A 438 -59.05 -22.88 -61.93
CA VAL A 438 -59.62 -22.98 -63.28
C VAL A 438 -59.47 -24.39 -63.85
N VAL A 439 -58.29 -25.02 -63.69
CA VAL A 439 -58.02 -26.38 -64.17
C VAL A 439 -58.77 -27.41 -63.33
N ASP A 440 -58.80 -27.26 -62.01
CA ASP A 440 -59.56 -28.16 -61.13
C ASP A 440 -61.08 -28.09 -61.43
N ASN A 441 -61.67 -26.88 -61.50
CA ASN A 441 -63.09 -26.69 -61.86
C ASN A 441 -63.45 -27.20 -63.28
N PHE A 442 -62.51 -27.15 -64.23
CA PHE A 442 -62.70 -27.66 -65.58
C PHE A 442 -62.76 -29.20 -65.58
N ILE A 443 -61.79 -29.84 -64.93
CA ILE A 443 -61.74 -31.31 -64.81
C ILE A 443 -62.94 -31.83 -64.01
N GLU A 444 -63.36 -31.16 -62.93
CA GLU A 444 -64.56 -31.53 -62.17
C GLU A 444 -65.85 -31.54 -63.01
N LYS A 445 -65.99 -30.62 -63.97
CA LYS A 445 -67.14 -30.58 -64.89
C LYS A 445 -67.08 -31.64 -65.98
N ILE A 446 -65.90 -32.16 -66.29
CA ILE A 446 -65.65 -33.11 -67.37
C ILE A 446 -65.61 -34.56 -66.89
N VAL A 447 -65.17 -34.83 -65.66
CA VAL A 447 -65.19 -36.18 -65.05
C VAL A 447 -66.56 -36.87 -65.16
N PRO A 448 -67.72 -36.21 -65.02
CA PRO A 448 -69.04 -36.81 -65.28
C PRO A 448 -69.25 -37.32 -66.72
N THR A 449 -68.59 -36.72 -67.71
CA THR A 449 -68.70 -37.09 -69.13
C THR A 449 -67.69 -38.16 -69.59
N LEU A 450 -66.73 -38.53 -68.74
CA LEU A 450 -65.75 -39.59 -69.02
C LEU A 450 -66.37 -41.00 -68.89
N SER A 451 -65.64 -42.02 -69.36
CA SER A 451 -66.01 -43.42 -69.18
C SER A 451 -66.04 -43.85 -67.70
N GLU A 452 -66.89 -44.82 -67.37
CA GLU A 452 -67.03 -45.35 -66.00
C GLU A 452 -65.75 -46.03 -65.47
N GLU A 453 -64.86 -46.46 -66.35
CA GLU A 453 -63.54 -46.98 -65.98
C GLU A 453 -62.60 -45.85 -65.52
N MET A 454 -62.48 -44.77 -66.30
CA MET A 454 -61.67 -43.61 -65.93
C MET A 454 -62.19 -42.92 -64.66
N LYS A 455 -63.51 -42.84 -64.47
CA LYS A 455 -64.13 -42.34 -63.23
C LYS A 455 -63.67 -43.15 -62.00
N LYS A 456 -63.74 -44.49 -62.07
CA LYS A 456 -63.32 -45.38 -60.96
C LYS A 456 -61.82 -45.32 -60.69
N LYS A 457 -60.99 -45.30 -61.74
CA LYS A 457 -59.54 -45.13 -61.63
C LYS A 457 -59.18 -43.82 -60.92
N ARG A 458 -59.82 -42.72 -61.32
CA ARG A 458 -59.62 -41.40 -60.70
C ARG A 458 -60.05 -41.37 -59.22
N THR A 459 -61.23 -41.89 -58.86
CA THR A 459 -61.68 -41.85 -57.46
C THR A 459 -60.81 -42.68 -56.53
N GLN A 460 -60.30 -43.84 -56.99
CA GLN A 460 -59.32 -44.64 -56.24
C GLN A 460 -58.02 -43.85 -55.97
N ILE A 461 -57.42 -43.27 -57.02
CA ILE A 461 -56.16 -42.51 -56.92
C ILE A 461 -56.32 -41.24 -56.07
N VAL A 462 -57.49 -40.57 -56.12
CA VAL A 462 -57.81 -39.42 -55.25
C VAL A 462 -57.90 -39.85 -53.79
N ALA A 463 -58.59 -40.96 -53.48
CA ALA A 463 -58.75 -41.45 -52.12
C ALA A 463 -57.40 -41.85 -51.48
N GLU A 464 -56.57 -42.59 -52.22
CA GLU A 464 -55.24 -43.02 -51.81
C GLU A 464 -54.32 -41.81 -51.49
N ARG A 465 -54.21 -40.86 -52.43
CA ARG A 465 -53.38 -39.65 -52.25
C ARG A 465 -53.87 -38.77 -51.10
N ASN A 466 -55.17 -38.65 -50.90
CA ASN A 466 -55.73 -37.88 -49.79
C ASN A 466 -55.44 -38.52 -48.43
N ALA A 467 -55.47 -39.86 -48.33
CA ALA A 467 -55.06 -40.58 -47.12
C ALA A 467 -53.57 -40.38 -46.81
N GLU A 468 -52.68 -40.52 -47.81
CA GLU A 468 -51.24 -40.27 -47.64
C GLU A 468 -50.93 -38.82 -47.23
N MET A 469 -51.57 -37.82 -47.85
CA MET A 469 -51.34 -36.41 -47.51
C MET A 469 -51.79 -36.09 -46.09
N LYS A 470 -52.96 -36.59 -45.67
CA LYS A 470 -53.46 -36.38 -44.31
C LYS A 470 -52.52 -37.00 -43.26
N ALA A 471 -52.06 -38.23 -43.47
CA ALA A 471 -51.09 -38.87 -42.57
C ALA A 471 -49.75 -38.10 -42.51
N ALA A 472 -49.30 -37.53 -43.62
CA ALA A 472 -48.10 -36.69 -43.67
C ALA A 472 -48.28 -35.33 -42.95
N GLU A 473 -49.47 -34.73 -43.02
CA GLU A 473 -49.81 -33.48 -42.33
C GLU A 473 -49.92 -33.68 -40.81
N GLU A 474 -50.58 -34.75 -40.37
CA GLU A 474 -50.65 -35.15 -38.95
C GLU A 474 -49.24 -35.43 -38.37
N ALA A 475 -48.39 -36.12 -39.12
CA ALA A 475 -46.99 -36.36 -38.73
C ALA A 475 -46.15 -35.06 -38.67
N ALA A 476 -46.37 -34.12 -39.60
CA ALA A 476 -45.70 -32.82 -39.60
C ALA A 476 -46.13 -31.95 -38.41
N ALA A 477 -47.42 -31.95 -38.07
CA ALA A 477 -47.95 -31.25 -36.89
C ALA A 477 -47.36 -31.82 -35.58
N ALA A 478 -47.26 -33.15 -35.46
CA ALA A 478 -46.62 -33.80 -34.32
C ALA A 478 -45.12 -33.44 -34.19
N ALA A 479 -44.39 -33.41 -35.30
CA ALA A 479 -42.98 -33.02 -35.33
C ALA A 479 -42.77 -31.54 -34.94
N ALA A 480 -43.65 -30.64 -35.42
CA ALA A 480 -43.63 -29.22 -35.06
C ALA A 480 -43.91 -29.00 -33.56
N ALA A 481 -44.87 -29.73 -32.98
CA ALA A 481 -45.17 -29.69 -31.55
C ALA A 481 -43.98 -30.19 -30.70
N ALA A 482 -43.30 -31.26 -31.13
CA ALA A 482 -42.10 -31.77 -30.45
C ALA A 482 -40.93 -30.77 -30.50
N ALA A 483 -40.69 -30.12 -31.64
CA ALA A 483 -39.68 -29.07 -31.78
C ALA A 483 -39.99 -27.84 -30.89
N ALA A 484 -41.25 -27.42 -30.83
CA ALA A 484 -41.69 -26.34 -29.95
C ALA A 484 -41.48 -26.68 -28.47
N ALA A 485 -41.77 -27.91 -28.04
CA ALA A 485 -41.51 -28.38 -26.68
C ALA A 485 -40.01 -28.37 -26.33
N ALA A 486 -39.16 -28.87 -27.24
CA ALA A 486 -37.70 -28.86 -27.06
C ALA A 486 -37.14 -27.43 -26.89
N SER A 487 -37.67 -26.45 -27.65
CA SER A 487 -37.25 -25.05 -27.54
C SER A 487 -37.51 -24.42 -26.17
N ARG A 488 -38.58 -24.84 -25.47
CA ARG A 488 -38.93 -24.35 -24.13
C ARG A 488 -38.05 -24.96 -23.04
N GLY A 489 -37.64 -26.22 -23.17
CA GLY A 489 -36.79 -26.91 -22.18
C GLY A 489 -35.42 -26.24 -21.97
N ASN A 490 -34.83 -25.70 -23.04
CA ASN A 490 -33.44 -25.21 -22.98
C ASN A 490 -33.25 -23.87 -22.25
N ARG A 491 -34.33 -23.16 -21.88
CA ARG A 491 -34.25 -21.92 -21.07
C ARG A 491 -34.24 -22.14 -19.55
N GLY A 492 -34.47 -23.37 -19.09
CA GLY A 492 -34.65 -23.67 -17.66
C GLY A 492 -33.40 -24.12 -16.89
N ARG A 493 -32.23 -24.27 -17.53
CA ARG A 493 -31.11 -25.05 -16.94
C ARG A 493 -29.69 -24.49 -17.15
N GLY A 494 -29.50 -23.18 -16.97
CA GLY A 494 -28.17 -22.56 -16.94
C GLY A 494 -28.14 -21.35 -16.00
N GLY A 495 -27.64 -21.52 -14.77
CA GLY A 495 -27.63 -20.41 -13.80
C GLY A 495 -27.27 -20.70 -12.33
N ARG A 496 -26.81 -21.90 -11.95
CA ARG A 496 -26.32 -22.17 -10.58
C ARG A 496 -25.08 -23.06 -10.53
N GLY A 497 -23.96 -22.45 -10.12
CA GLY A 497 -22.88 -23.12 -9.38
C GLY A 497 -21.77 -23.79 -10.20
N ARG A 498 -20.62 -23.10 -10.31
CA ARG A 498 -19.44 -23.37 -9.46
C ARG A 498 -18.21 -22.59 -9.95
N ASN A 499 -17.54 -21.91 -9.02
CA ASN A 499 -16.12 -22.20 -8.79
C ASN A 499 -15.76 -21.95 -7.33
N ASN A 500 -15.03 -22.88 -6.72
CA ASN A 500 -14.56 -22.78 -5.32
C ASN A 500 -13.15 -23.36 -5.23
N ARG A 501 -12.15 -22.47 -5.25
CA ARG A 501 -10.76 -22.67 -4.83
C ARG A 501 -10.22 -21.28 -4.40
N GLY A 502 -9.54 -21.10 -3.27
CA GLY A 502 -9.46 -21.99 -2.11
C GLY A 502 -8.20 -21.78 -1.26
N ARG A 503 -8.41 -21.59 0.06
CA ARG A 503 -7.48 -21.86 1.17
C ARG A 503 -6.35 -20.84 1.47
N GLY A 504 -6.34 -20.36 2.72
CA GLY A 504 -5.27 -19.54 3.32
C GLY A 504 -5.80 -18.22 3.92
N GLY A 505 -5.73 -17.95 5.23
CA GLY A 505 -5.52 -18.87 6.36
C GLY A 505 -4.72 -18.26 7.53
N GLN A 506 -5.33 -18.28 8.73
CA GLN A 506 -4.78 -17.96 10.07
C GLN A 506 -4.72 -16.49 10.53
N ARG A 507 -5.35 -16.29 11.71
CA ARG A 507 -4.93 -15.54 12.90
C ARG A 507 -4.67 -14.02 12.80
N GLY A 508 -5.31 -13.31 13.72
CA GLY A 508 -5.37 -11.88 13.97
C GLY A 508 -6.54 -11.65 14.90
#